data_AF-A0AA86AQV4-F1
#
_entry.id   AF-A0AA86AQV4-F1
#
_cell.length_a   1.000
_cell.length_b   1.000
_cell.length_c   1.000
_cell.angle_alpha   90.00
_cell.angle_beta   90.00
_cell.angle_gamma   90.00
#
_symmetry.space_group_name_H-M   'P 1'
#
loop_
_entity.id
_entity.type
_entity.pdbx_description
1 polymer ?
#
loop_
_entity_poly.entity_id
_entity_poly.type
_entity_poly.pdbx_seq_one_letter_code
_entity_poly.pdbx_strand_id
1 'polypeptide(L)'
;MREKWAYLNDIEGCDVVALYTLHTLLEIAYLKEGKQRSLTINFHVAGGAMGYLECFQLDSIPLPPAKVTHTLSSSISKVLHVNLYAQLNEHEHYEELELVCEEGIYLLYFSENEEEAHYAKIEKNKTPRLPKVPKQEVMLPKELFSVEFFKENLAFVLLAHGEQKTPHGLPYSMHLLSVTAEVINALSCEPLSYDEVNVAIACALLHDVNEDTTTKITKESPIAGNKEVIAKGVLALTKEKNLLSKEAQMRDSLERLKKRQNCVAMVKLADRITNLGEPPKQWDEAKKRAYLEEAKVILSELGYAHRYLATKLSEKIEAYQLYM
;
A
#
# COMPACT_ATOMS: atom_id res chain seq x y z
N MET A 1 -18.82 6.76 -6.70
CA MET A 1 -18.72 6.98 -8.17
C MET A 1 -17.74 8.10 -8.56
N ARG A 2 -17.82 9.31 -7.99
CA ARG A 2 -16.94 10.44 -8.40
C ARG A 2 -15.44 10.14 -8.29
N GLU A 3 -15.01 9.51 -7.19
CA GLU A 3 -13.61 9.16 -6.97
C GLU A 3 -13.08 8.13 -7.98
N LYS A 4 -13.94 7.22 -8.46
CA LYS A 4 -13.56 6.19 -9.44
C LYS A 4 -13.10 6.81 -10.76
N TRP A 5 -13.81 7.84 -11.21
CA TRP A 5 -13.49 8.52 -12.46
C TRP A 5 -12.06 9.08 -12.48
N ALA A 6 -11.50 9.48 -11.33
CA ALA A 6 -10.11 9.92 -11.27
C ALA A 6 -9.13 8.83 -11.75
N TYR A 7 -9.33 7.59 -11.31
CA TYR A 7 -8.53 6.44 -11.69
C TYR A 7 -8.81 5.97 -13.12
N LEU A 8 -10.09 5.93 -13.51
CA LEU A 8 -10.48 5.50 -14.85
C LEU A 8 -9.99 6.48 -15.92
N ASN A 9 -10.04 7.78 -15.65
CA ASN A 9 -9.47 8.79 -16.54
C ASN A 9 -7.93 8.76 -16.55
N ASP A 10 -7.27 8.31 -15.47
CA ASP A 10 -5.81 8.26 -15.43
C ASP A 10 -5.23 7.22 -16.41
N ILE A 11 -5.91 6.09 -16.59
CA ILE A 11 -5.48 4.99 -17.46
C ILE A 11 -5.89 5.17 -18.94
N GLU A 12 -6.90 5.98 -19.24
CA GLU A 12 -7.31 6.22 -20.63
C GLU A 12 -6.16 6.78 -21.48
N GLY A 13 -6.03 6.25 -22.70
CA GLY A 13 -4.97 6.59 -23.65
C GLY A 13 -3.60 5.98 -23.32
N CYS A 14 -3.47 5.20 -22.25
CA CYS A 14 -2.18 4.65 -21.81
C CYS A 14 -1.91 3.25 -22.39
N ASP A 15 -0.62 2.97 -22.63
CA ASP A 15 -0.16 1.64 -23.02
C ASP A 15 -0.11 0.73 -21.79
N VAL A 16 -0.68 -0.46 -21.93
CA VAL A 16 -0.72 -1.48 -20.88
C VAL A 16 0.55 -2.33 -20.96
N VAL A 17 1.26 -2.40 -19.84
CA VAL A 17 2.49 -3.18 -19.69
C VAL A 17 2.17 -4.62 -19.35
N ALA A 18 1.26 -4.81 -18.39
CA ALA A 18 0.88 -6.12 -17.92
C ALA A 18 -0.46 -6.06 -17.17
N LEU A 19 -1.15 -7.21 -17.15
CA LEU A 19 -2.22 -7.46 -16.21
C LEU A 19 -1.76 -8.49 -15.19
N TYR A 20 -2.01 -8.22 -13.92
CA TYR A 20 -1.76 -9.15 -12.83
C TYR A 20 -3.04 -9.45 -12.06
N THR A 21 -3.06 -10.57 -11.36
CA THR A 21 -4.12 -10.91 -10.43
C THR A 21 -3.58 -11.46 -9.12
N LEU A 22 -4.33 -11.23 -8.05
CA LEU A 22 -4.12 -11.84 -6.75
C LEU A 22 -5.48 -12.08 -6.09
N HIS A 23 -5.94 -13.33 -6.08
CA HIS A 23 -7.31 -13.71 -5.68
C HIS A 23 -8.36 -12.96 -6.51
N THR A 24 -9.19 -12.12 -5.87
CA THR A 24 -10.24 -11.31 -6.52
C THR A 24 -9.74 -9.95 -7.00
N LEU A 25 -8.45 -9.65 -6.83
CA LEU A 25 -7.86 -8.38 -7.23
C LEU A 25 -7.29 -8.50 -8.64
N LEU A 26 -7.50 -7.45 -9.45
CA LEU A 26 -6.85 -7.26 -10.75
C LEU A 26 -5.98 -6.01 -10.68
N GLU A 27 -4.78 -6.07 -11.22
CA GLU A 27 -3.93 -4.91 -11.44
C GLU A 27 -3.70 -4.74 -12.93
N ILE A 28 -3.92 -3.54 -13.42
CA ILE A 28 -3.49 -3.11 -14.75
C ILE A 28 -2.28 -2.22 -14.56
N ALA A 29 -1.10 -2.73 -14.91
CA ALA A 29 0.12 -1.94 -14.95
C ALA A 29 0.20 -1.25 -16.32
N TYR A 30 0.37 0.06 -16.34
CA TYR A 30 0.38 0.87 -17.56
C TYR A 30 1.48 1.92 -17.52
N LEU A 31 1.89 2.42 -18.69
CA LEU A 31 2.85 3.50 -18.83
C LEU A 31 2.14 4.84 -18.96
N LYS A 32 2.53 5.78 -18.12
CA LYS A 32 2.11 7.18 -18.20
C LYS A 32 3.31 8.08 -17.94
N GLU A 33 3.58 8.97 -18.89
CA GLU A 33 4.70 9.93 -18.81
C GLU A 33 6.06 9.25 -18.58
N GLY A 34 6.28 8.08 -19.21
CA GLY A 34 7.51 7.30 -19.10
C GLY A 34 7.70 6.58 -17.76
N LYS A 35 6.70 6.60 -16.87
CA LYS A 35 6.70 5.86 -15.61
C LYS A 35 5.64 4.77 -15.63
N GLN A 36 5.96 3.63 -15.04
CA GLN A 36 4.96 2.60 -14.78
C GLN A 36 4.06 3.06 -13.62
N ARG A 37 2.75 2.94 -13.83
CA ARG A 37 1.69 3.14 -12.83
C ARG A 37 0.84 1.88 -12.75
N SER A 38 0.02 1.81 -11.71
CA SER A 38 -0.92 0.70 -11.51
C SER A 38 -2.33 1.24 -11.30
N LEU A 39 -3.30 0.56 -11.87
CA LEU A 39 -4.71 0.64 -11.51
C LEU A 39 -5.07 -0.70 -10.89
N THR A 40 -5.33 -0.72 -9.59
CA THR A 40 -5.82 -1.90 -8.90
C THR A 40 -7.32 -1.84 -8.78
N ILE A 41 -7.96 -2.93 -9.16
CA ILE A 41 -9.40 -3.12 -9.18
C ILE A 41 -9.72 -4.24 -8.20
N ASN A 42 -10.36 -3.88 -7.11
CA ASN A 42 -10.91 -4.81 -6.14
C ASN A 42 -12.39 -5.02 -6.42
N PHE A 43 -12.76 -6.26 -6.75
CA PHE A 43 -14.15 -6.66 -6.87
C PHE A 43 -14.73 -6.82 -5.46
N HIS A 44 -15.54 -5.84 -5.06
CA HIS A 44 -16.08 -5.76 -3.71
C HIS A 44 -17.53 -6.21 -3.69
N VAL A 45 -17.78 -7.29 -2.95
CA VAL A 45 -19.11 -7.81 -2.67
C VAL A 45 -19.42 -7.63 -1.20
N ALA A 46 -20.58 -7.05 -0.88
CA ALA A 46 -21.09 -7.00 0.47
C ALA A 46 -22.61 -7.19 0.47
N GLY A 47 -23.11 -8.02 1.39
CA GLY A 47 -24.54 -8.28 1.54
C GLY A 47 -24.94 -8.32 3.01
N GLY A 48 -26.14 -7.86 3.31
CA GLY A 48 -26.70 -7.90 4.66
C GLY A 48 -28.13 -7.38 4.73
N ALA A 49 -28.65 -7.20 5.94
CA ALA A 49 -30.03 -6.78 6.18
C ALA A 49 -30.44 -5.44 5.53
N MET A 50 -29.45 -4.62 5.14
CA MET A 50 -29.66 -3.30 4.54
C MET A 50 -29.50 -3.27 3.02
N GLY A 51 -29.12 -4.39 2.40
CA GLY A 51 -28.94 -4.48 0.95
C GLY A 51 -27.79 -5.36 0.51
N TYR A 52 -27.58 -5.38 -0.81
CA TYR A 52 -26.55 -6.14 -1.50
C TYR A 52 -25.79 -5.24 -2.48
N LEU A 53 -24.48 -5.37 -2.56
CA LEU A 53 -23.67 -4.62 -3.50
C LEU A 53 -22.57 -5.47 -4.12
N GLU A 54 -22.35 -5.21 -5.40
CA GLU A 54 -21.27 -5.71 -6.24
C GLU A 54 -20.68 -4.51 -6.98
N CYS A 55 -19.55 -4.01 -6.49
CA CYS A 55 -18.95 -2.80 -7.04
C CYS A 55 -17.42 -2.88 -7.07
N PHE A 56 -16.81 -2.04 -7.89
CA PHE A 56 -15.36 -1.94 -7.97
C PHE A 56 -14.82 -0.94 -6.96
N GLN A 57 -13.87 -1.33 -6.13
CA GLN A 57 -13.01 -0.37 -5.42
C GLN A 57 -11.73 -0.20 -6.21
N LEU A 58 -11.36 1.05 -6.48
CA LEU A 58 -10.22 1.40 -7.32
C LEU A 58 -9.20 2.15 -6.48
N ASP A 59 -7.94 1.80 -6.67
CA ASP A 59 -6.80 2.55 -6.14
C ASP A 59 -5.58 2.44 -7.07
N SER A 60 -4.55 3.21 -6.75
CA SER A 60 -3.27 3.24 -7.46
C SER A 60 -2.17 2.46 -6.72
N ILE A 61 -2.53 1.55 -5.81
CA ILE A 61 -1.59 0.73 -5.03
C ILE A 61 -1.32 -0.56 -5.81
N PRO A 62 -0.08 -0.83 -6.26
CA PRO A 62 0.26 -2.08 -6.93
C PRO A 62 -0.03 -3.30 -6.05
N LEU A 63 -0.38 -4.43 -6.67
CA LEU A 63 -0.53 -5.68 -5.92
C LEU A 63 0.82 -6.14 -5.36
N PRO A 64 0.81 -6.87 -4.22
CA PRO A 64 2.01 -7.45 -3.64
C PRO A 64 2.77 -8.37 -4.61
N PRO A 65 4.06 -8.66 -4.36
CA PRO A 65 4.90 -9.49 -5.23
C PRO A 65 4.37 -10.90 -5.53
N ALA A 66 3.48 -11.43 -4.70
CA ALA A 66 2.84 -12.73 -4.91
C ALA A 66 1.79 -12.74 -6.05
N LYS A 67 1.53 -11.59 -6.69
CA LYS A 67 0.65 -11.48 -7.86
C LYS A 67 1.16 -12.34 -9.02
N VAL A 68 0.23 -12.85 -9.82
CA VAL A 68 0.54 -13.65 -11.02
C VAL A 68 0.08 -12.93 -12.27
N THR A 69 0.79 -13.13 -13.38
CA THR A 69 0.38 -12.56 -14.68
C THR A 69 -0.97 -13.14 -15.08
N HIS A 70 -1.91 -12.27 -15.40
CA HIS A 70 -3.24 -12.65 -15.86
C HIS A 70 -3.17 -13.20 -17.29
N THR A 71 -4.03 -14.17 -17.63
CA THR A 71 -4.04 -14.84 -18.94
C THR A 71 -4.30 -13.89 -20.11
N LEU A 72 -5.00 -12.78 -19.87
CA LEU A 72 -5.25 -11.72 -20.85
C LEU A 72 -4.14 -10.67 -20.95
N SER A 73 -3.04 -10.79 -20.19
CA SER A 73 -1.98 -9.79 -20.16
C SER A 73 -1.32 -9.56 -21.53
N SER A 74 -1.29 -10.56 -22.40
CA SER A 74 -0.75 -10.42 -23.76
C SER A 74 -1.79 -9.93 -24.78
N SER A 75 -3.06 -9.80 -24.38
CA SER A 75 -4.18 -9.48 -25.26
C SER A 75 -4.65 -8.03 -25.16
N ILE A 76 -4.18 -7.29 -24.16
CA ILE A 76 -4.55 -5.89 -23.89
C ILE A 76 -3.26 -5.07 -23.96
N SER A 77 -3.08 -4.26 -25.01
CA SER A 77 -1.85 -3.47 -25.19
C SER A 77 -2.04 -1.98 -24.96
N LYS A 78 -3.25 -1.44 -25.18
CA LYS A 78 -3.56 -0.02 -24.98
C LYS A 78 -5.02 0.19 -24.63
N VAL A 79 -5.29 0.98 -23.60
CA VAL A 79 -6.66 1.37 -23.22
C VAL A 79 -7.01 2.65 -23.96
N LEU A 80 -7.97 2.59 -24.88
CA LEU A 80 -8.46 3.75 -25.62
C LEU A 80 -9.50 4.53 -24.81
N HIS A 81 -10.49 3.82 -24.26
CA HIS A 81 -11.56 4.39 -23.46
C HIS A 81 -11.96 3.45 -22.34
N VAL A 82 -12.52 4.02 -21.26
CA VAL A 82 -13.12 3.24 -20.18
C VAL A 82 -14.57 3.66 -20.00
N ASN A 83 -15.47 2.69 -19.92
CA ASN A 83 -16.88 2.94 -19.64
C ASN A 83 -17.30 2.25 -18.34
N LEU A 84 -17.95 3.00 -17.46
CA LEU A 84 -18.57 2.47 -16.25
C LEU A 84 -20.07 2.30 -16.49
N TYR A 85 -20.60 1.14 -16.12
CA TYR A 85 -22.03 0.85 -16.13
C TYR A 85 -22.46 0.52 -14.70
N ALA A 86 -23.61 1.02 -14.28
CA ALA A 86 -24.05 0.81 -12.91
C ALA A 86 -25.57 0.89 -12.79
N GLN A 87 -26.12 0.06 -11.90
CA GLN A 87 -27.50 0.17 -11.45
C GLN A 87 -27.50 0.37 -9.94
N LEU A 88 -28.19 1.42 -9.48
CA LEU A 88 -28.33 1.77 -8.07
C LEU A 88 -29.81 1.85 -7.71
N ASN A 89 -30.26 0.91 -6.88
CA ASN A 89 -31.59 0.88 -6.29
C ASN A 89 -31.47 1.14 -4.76
N GLU A 90 -32.58 1.26 -4.04
CA GLU A 90 -32.56 1.52 -2.58
C GLU A 90 -31.79 0.46 -1.77
N HIS A 91 -31.78 -0.79 -2.23
CA HIS A 91 -31.17 -1.92 -1.53
C HIS A 91 -30.10 -2.66 -2.34
N GLU A 92 -29.85 -2.24 -3.58
CA GLU A 92 -28.98 -2.98 -4.49
C GLU A 92 -28.06 -2.05 -5.28
N HIS A 93 -26.81 -2.43 -5.44
CA HIS A 93 -25.84 -1.68 -6.24
C HIS A 93 -24.97 -2.64 -7.04
N TYR A 94 -25.04 -2.54 -8.37
CA TYR A 94 -24.26 -3.37 -9.29
C TYR A 94 -23.42 -2.49 -10.21
N GLU A 95 -22.22 -2.94 -10.55
CA GLU A 95 -21.34 -2.27 -11.50
C GLU A 95 -20.72 -3.24 -12.51
N GLU A 96 -20.53 -2.76 -13.73
CA GLU A 96 -19.70 -3.39 -14.77
C GLU A 96 -18.72 -2.34 -15.30
N LEU A 97 -17.50 -2.75 -15.64
CA LEU A 97 -16.45 -1.86 -16.14
C LEU A 97 -15.94 -2.38 -17.48
N GLU A 98 -16.05 -1.56 -18.51
CA GLU A 98 -15.61 -1.91 -19.86
C GLU A 98 -14.32 -1.18 -20.21
N LEU A 99 -13.32 -1.95 -20.62
CA LEU A 99 -12.09 -1.47 -21.20
C LEU A 99 -12.19 -1.60 -22.73
N VAL A 100 -12.22 -0.46 -23.41
CA VAL A 100 -12.13 -0.41 -24.87
C VAL A 100 -10.66 -0.29 -25.22
N CYS A 101 -10.09 -1.35 -25.78
CA CYS A 101 -8.67 -1.44 -26.12
C CYS A 101 -8.48 -1.53 -27.64
N GLU A 102 -7.25 -1.33 -28.12
CA GLU A 102 -6.93 -1.47 -29.56
C GLU A 102 -7.29 -2.86 -30.12
N GLU A 103 -7.14 -3.92 -29.32
CA GLU A 103 -7.38 -5.30 -29.73
C GLU A 103 -8.83 -5.77 -29.56
N GLY A 104 -9.70 -4.94 -28.99
CA GLY A 104 -11.09 -5.26 -28.71
C GLY A 104 -11.59 -4.75 -27.37
N ILE A 105 -12.78 -5.19 -27.02
CA ILE A 105 -13.52 -4.71 -25.85
C ILE A 105 -13.50 -5.80 -24.77
N TYR A 106 -13.20 -5.41 -23.53
CA TYR A 106 -13.12 -6.31 -22.39
C TYR A 106 -14.05 -5.81 -21.28
N LEU A 107 -15.00 -6.65 -20.86
CA LEU A 107 -15.92 -6.32 -19.78
C LEU A 107 -15.48 -7.01 -18.50
N LEU A 108 -15.30 -6.21 -17.45
CA LEU A 108 -15.17 -6.67 -16.08
C LEU A 108 -16.55 -6.67 -15.43
N TYR A 109 -16.93 -7.79 -14.83
CA TYR A 109 -18.26 -7.98 -14.26
C TYR A 109 -18.25 -9.03 -13.13
N PHE A 110 -19.38 -9.11 -12.41
CA PHE A 110 -19.64 -10.10 -11.37
C PHE A 110 -20.46 -11.25 -11.96
N SER A 111 -19.94 -12.48 -11.87
CA SER A 111 -20.56 -13.70 -12.39
C SER A 111 -21.69 -14.16 -11.49
N GLU A 112 -22.83 -14.48 -12.08
CA GLU A 112 -24.01 -15.03 -11.41
C GLU A 112 -23.90 -16.54 -11.17
N ASN A 113 -22.83 -17.19 -11.66
CA ASN A 113 -22.66 -18.63 -11.52
C ASN A 113 -22.07 -19.00 -10.15
N GLU A 114 -22.93 -19.50 -9.27
CA GLU A 114 -22.57 -19.94 -7.91
C GLU A 114 -21.56 -21.11 -7.88
N GLU A 115 -21.38 -21.84 -8.98
CA GLU A 115 -20.40 -22.94 -9.07
C GLU A 115 -18.97 -22.45 -9.38
N GLU A 116 -18.80 -21.19 -9.77
CA GLU A 116 -17.47 -20.65 -10.08
C GLU A 116 -16.72 -20.25 -8.81
N ALA A 117 -15.45 -20.68 -8.72
CA ALA A 117 -14.57 -20.33 -7.60
C ALA A 117 -14.36 -18.82 -7.41
N HIS A 118 -14.59 -18.01 -8.46
CA HIS A 118 -14.43 -16.58 -8.46
C HIS A 118 -15.59 -15.90 -9.19
N TYR A 119 -16.29 -15.00 -8.50
CA TYR A 119 -17.33 -14.15 -9.06
C TYR A 119 -16.75 -13.02 -9.94
N ALA A 120 -15.47 -12.65 -9.76
CA ALA A 120 -14.82 -11.60 -10.54
C ALA A 120 -14.37 -12.13 -11.92
N LYS A 121 -14.84 -11.52 -13.01
CA LYS A 121 -14.49 -11.93 -14.38
C LYS A 121 -14.07 -10.75 -15.23
N ILE A 122 -13.20 -11.02 -16.20
CA ILE A 122 -12.88 -10.16 -17.33
C ILE A 122 -13.03 -10.99 -18.62
N GLU A 123 -13.90 -10.55 -19.53
CA GLU A 123 -14.25 -11.31 -20.73
C GLU A 123 -14.20 -10.41 -21.98
N LYS A 124 -13.60 -10.94 -23.05
CA LYS A 124 -13.52 -10.25 -24.34
C LYS A 124 -14.84 -10.33 -25.08
N ASN A 125 -15.28 -9.22 -25.67
CA ASN A 125 -16.50 -9.07 -26.48
C ASN A 125 -17.81 -9.40 -25.73
N LYS A 126 -17.80 -9.32 -24.40
CA LYS A 126 -19.03 -9.43 -23.60
C LYS A 126 -19.74 -8.08 -23.56
N THR A 127 -21.04 -8.08 -23.88
CA THR A 127 -21.86 -6.87 -23.85
C THR A 127 -22.24 -6.51 -22.41
N PRO A 128 -22.13 -5.24 -21.99
CA PRO A 128 -22.63 -4.78 -20.70
C PRO A 128 -24.16 -4.94 -20.62
N ARG A 129 -24.64 -5.27 -19.42
CA ARG A 129 -26.05 -5.46 -19.08
C ARG A 129 -26.64 -4.28 -18.32
N LEU A 130 -25.79 -3.52 -17.64
CA LEU A 130 -26.19 -2.37 -16.83
C LEU A 130 -26.27 -1.07 -17.65
N PRO A 131 -27.03 -0.05 -17.21
CA PRO A 131 -27.07 1.24 -17.90
C PRO A 131 -25.74 1.98 -17.73
N LYS A 132 -25.34 2.70 -18.79
CA LYS A 132 -24.06 3.43 -18.82
C LYS A 132 -24.10 4.64 -17.89
N VAL A 133 -23.07 4.77 -17.05
CA VAL A 133 -22.88 5.93 -16.17
C VAL A 133 -22.27 7.08 -16.99
N PRO A 134 -22.80 8.32 -16.88
CA PRO A 134 -22.19 9.47 -17.52
C PRO A 134 -20.74 9.68 -17.07
N LYS A 135 -19.85 9.87 -18.03
CA LYS A 135 -18.45 10.19 -17.77
C LYS A 135 -18.33 11.49 -16.99
N GLN A 136 -17.39 11.51 -16.05
CA GLN A 136 -17.04 12.71 -15.29
C GLN A 136 -15.55 12.99 -15.48
N GLU A 137 -15.23 14.22 -15.88
CA GLU A 137 -13.85 14.70 -16.00
C GLU A 137 -13.29 15.01 -14.61
N VAL A 138 -12.68 14.00 -13.99
CA VAL A 138 -12.05 14.07 -12.67
C VAL A 138 -10.61 13.60 -12.83
N MET A 139 -9.67 14.31 -12.22
CA MET A 139 -8.26 13.92 -12.19
C MET A 139 -7.89 13.40 -10.81
N LEU A 140 -6.82 12.60 -10.74
CA LEU A 140 -6.20 12.24 -9.47
C LEU A 140 -5.75 13.50 -8.70
N PRO A 141 -5.75 13.45 -7.36
CA PRO A 141 -5.22 14.53 -6.55
C PRO A 141 -3.79 14.91 -6.96
N LYS A 142 -3.52 16.22 -7.03
CA LYS A 142 -2.17 16.76 -7.28
C LYS A 142 -1.34 16.90 -6.02
N GLU A 143 -1.99 16.83 -4.86
CA GLU A 143 -1.35 16.86 -3.55
C GLU A 143 -0.48 15.62 -3.38
N LEU A 144 0.60 15.73 -2.59
CA LEU A 144 1.47 14.58 -2.32
C LEU A 144 0.73 13.51 -1.50
N PHE A 145 -0.04 13.93 -0.49
CA PHE A 145 -0.80 13.06 0.40
C PHE A 145 -2.01 13.81 0.97
N SER A 146 -2.98 13.07 1.51
CA SER A 146 -4.14 13.65 2.20
C SER A 146 -3.75 14.16 3.58
N VAL A 147 -3.81 15.48 3.77
CA VAL A 147 -3.56 16.11 5.07
C VAL A 147 -4.56 15.64 6.13
N GLU A 148 -5.81 15.37 5.74
CA GLU A 148 -6.82 14.85 6.66
C GLU A 148 -6.51 13.42 7.09
N PHE A 149 -6.09 12.54 6.16
CA PHE A 149 -5.66 11.18 6.53
C PHE A 149 -4.45 11.21 7.46
N PHE A 150 -3.50 12.09 7.20
CA PHE A 150 -2.36 12.30 8.08
C PHE A 150 -2.81 12.72 9.49
N LYS A 151 -3.71 13.70 9.61
CA LYS A 151 -4.21 14.20 10.90
C LYS A 151 -4.97 13.13 11.67
N GLU A 152 -5.84 12.37 11.03
CA GLU A 152 -6.60 11.29 11.66
C GLU A 152 -5.68 10.18 12.18
N ASN A 153 -4.74 9.73 11.35
CA ASN A 153 -3.78 8.70 11.74
C ASN A 153 -2.80 9.20 12.82
N LEU A 154 -2.37 10.47 12.75
CA LEU A 154 -1.54 11.09 13.78
C LEU A 154 -2.30 11.19 15.11
N ALA A 155 -3.54 11.66 15.10
CA ALA A 155 -4.35 11.74 16.31
C ALA A 155 -4.53 10.36 16.95
N PHE A 156 -4.84 9.35 16.15
CA PHE A 156 -4.94 7.97 16.59
C PHE A 156 -3.66 7.49 17.29
N VAL A 157 -2.50 7.66 16.65
CA VAL A 157 -1.25 7.13 17.18
C VAL A 157 -0.78 7.87 18.43
N LEU A 158 -1.00 9.18 18.51
CA LEU A 158 -0.68 9.97 19.70
C LEU A 158 -1.51 9.50 20.91
N LEU A 159 -2.78 9.17 20.71
CA LEU A 159 -3.63 8.59 21.76
C LEU A 159 -3.15 7.20 22.16
N ALA A 160 -2.74 6.36 21.21
CA ALA A 160 -2.28 5.00 21.48
C ALA A 160 -0.98 4.95 22.30
N HIS A 161 -0.01 5.81 21.97
CA HIS A 161 1.28 5.85 22.69
C HIS A 161 1.24 6.68 23.99
N GLY A 162 0.30 7.63 24.12
CA GLY A 162 0.10 8.41 25.34
C GLY A 162 1.40 9.00 25.91
N GLU A 163 1.73 8.64 27.14
CA GLU A 163 2.92 9.13 27.88
C GLU A 163 4.22 8.35 27.57
N GLN A 164 4.23 7.47 26.56
CA GLN A 164 5.45 6.76 26.16
C GLN A 164 6.56 7.74 25.80
N LYS A 165 7.79 7.42 26.21
CA LYS A 165 8.98 8.24 25.95
C LYS A 165 10.02 7.48 25.14
N THR A 166 10.81 8.23 24.37
CA THR A 166 12.03 7.73 23.75
C THR A 166 13.09 7.43 24.83
N PRO A 167 14.16 6.69 24.51
CA PRO A 167 15.29 6.48 25.43
C PRO A 167 15.96 7.77 25.93
N HIS A 168 15.73 8.90 25.25
CA HIS A 168 16.25 10.23 25.62
C HIS A 168 15.25 11.06 26.43
N GLY A 169 14.10 10.50 26.82
CA GLY A 169 13.09 11.16 27.65
C GLY A 169 12.16 12.12 26.91
N LEU A 170 12.22 12.18 25.57
CA LEU A 170 11.27 12.93 24.74
C LEU A 170 9.97 12.12 24.55
N PRO A 171 8.82 12.75 24.26
CA PRO A 171 7.60 12.02 23.87
C PRO A 171 7.86 11.10 22.67
N TYR A 172 7.25 9.91 22.67
CA TYR A 172 7.47 8.92 21.60
C TYR A 172 7.04 9.42 20.21
N SER A 173 6.14 10.40 20.17
CA SER A 173 5.77 11.12 18.93
C SER A 173 6.98 11.70 18.18
N MET A 174 8.08 12.01 18.87
CA MET A 174 9.32 12.43 18.23
C MET A 174 9.89 11.36 17.30
N HIS A 175 9.88 10.09 17.72
CA HIS A 175 10.32 8.97 16.89
C HIS A 175 9.40 8.79 15.68
N LEU A 176 8.09 8.69 15.94
CA LEU A 176 7.07 8.48 14.91
C LEU A 176 7.15 9.56 13.81
N LEU A 177 7.18 10.83 14.20
CA LEU A 177 7.26 11.95 13.26
C LEU A 177 8.61 12.01 12.55
N SER A 178 9.70 11.55 13.16
CA SER A 178 11.01 11.46 12.50
C SER A 178 11.00 10.40 11.39
N VAL A 179 10.45 9.21 11.66
CA VAL A 179 10.30 8.15 10.64
C VAL A 179 9.39 8.64 9.51
N THR A 180 8.26 9.25 9.84
CA THR A 180 7.33 9.79 8.83
C THR A 180 7.97 10.92 8.01
N ALA A 181 8.73 11.82 8.61
CA ALA A 181 9.46 12.86 7.90
C ALA A 181 10.47 12.26 6.91
N GLU A 182 11.11 11.15 7.29
CA GLU A 182 12.09 10.48 6.44
C GLU A 182 11.43 9.80 5.23
N VAL A 183 10.24 9.22 5.42
CA VAL A 183 9.39 8.74 4.33
C VAL A 183 8.97 9.88 3.40
N ILE A 184 8.44 10.99 3.95
CA ILE A 184 7.99 12.15 3.13
C ILE A 184 9.14 12.73 2.31
N ASN A 185 10.32 12.87 2.91
CA ASN A 185 11.51 13.37 2.22
C ASN A 185 11.92 12.43 1.08
N ALA A 186 11.89 11.11 1.29
CA ALA A 186 12.22 10.12 0.27
C ALA A 186 11.29 10.19 -0.95
N LEU A 187 9.98 10.43 -0.73
CA LEU A 187 8.98 10.56 -1.79
C LEU A 187 9.20 11.78 -2.70
N SER A 188 9.91 12.81 -2.22
CA SER A 188 10.30 13.95 -3.05
C SER A 188 11.45 13.60 -4.01
N CYS A 189 12.27 12.59 -3.67
CA CYS A 189 13.40 12.13 -4.48
C CYS A 189 13.00 11.02 -5.46
N GLU A 190 12.09 10.14 -5.03
CA GLU A 190 11.61 8.99 -5.80
C GLU A 190 10.09 8.85 -5.57
N PRO A 191 9.27 9.53 -6.40
CA PRO A 191 7.83 9.60 -6.17
C PRO A 191 7.11 8.26 -6.37
N LEU A 192 6.10 8.02 -5.53
CA LEU A 192 5.13 6.92 -5.66
C LEU A 192 3.76 7.45 -6.11
N SER A 193 2.79 6.56 -6.34
CA SER A 193 1.41 6.97 -6.59
C SER A 193 0.78 7.63 -5.35
N TYR A 194 -0.29 8.41 -5.56
CA TYR A 194 -0.98 9.12 -4.45
C TYR A 194 -1.43 8.15 -3.33
N ASP A 195 -1.98 6.98 -3.68
CA ASP A 195 -2.44 6.03 -2.67
C ASP A 195 -1.29 5.30 -1.98
N GLU A 196 -0.23 4.95 -2.73
CA GLU A 196 0.99 4.38 -2.14
C GLU A 196 1.62 5.33 -1.12
N VAL A 197 1.67 6.62 -1.43
CA VAL A 197 2.17 7.65 -0.51
C VAL A 197 1.34 7.68 0.77
N ASN A 198 0.01 7.72 0.67
CA ASN A 198 -0.86 7.75 1.84
C ASN A 198 -0.70 6.48 2.69
N VAL A 199 -0.53 5.31 2.08
CA VAL A 199 -0.21 4.05 2.78
C VAL A 199 1.14 4.12 3.49
N ALA A 200 2.20 4.56 2.80
CA ALA A 200 3.55 4.62 3.36
C ALA A 200 3.60 5.55 4.59
N ILE A 201 2.98 6.72 4.49
CA ILE A 201 2.90 7.70 5.58
C ILE A 201 2.09 7.15 6.76
N ALA A 202 0.93 6.54 6.51
CA ALA A 202 0.11 5.94 7.56
C ALA A 202 0.85 4.79 8.26
N CYS A 203 1.50 3.90 7.51
CA CYS A 203 2.33 2.84 8.08
C CYS A 203 3.50 3.39 8.89
N ALA A 204 4.16 4.46 8.42
CA ALA A 204 5.23 5.13 9.18
C ALA A 204 4.74 5.71 10.51
N LEU A 205 3.56 6.35 10.52
CA LEU A 205 2.97 6.83 11.77
C LEU A 205 2.62 5.67 12.71
N LEU A 206 2.07 4.57 12.19
CA LEU A 206 1.47 3.50 12.98
C LEU A 206 2.40 2.31 13.29
N HIS A 207 3.63 2.30 12.76
CA HIS A 207 4.47 1.08 12.70
C HIS A 207 4.70 0.39 14.06
N ASP A 208 4.81 1.16 15.14
CA ASP A 208 5.08 0.66 16.49
C ASP A 208 3.82 0.46 17.34
N VAL A 209 2.62 0.83 16.87
CA VAL A 209 1.39 0.76 17.67
C VAL A 209 1.15 -0.66 18.17
N ASN A 210 1.18 -1.62 17.26
CA ASN A 210 0.96 -3.02 17.58
C ASN A 210 2.07 -3.59 18.47
N GLU A 211 3.28 -3.04 18.42
CA GLU A 211 4.44 -3.55 19.16
C GLU A 211 4.46 -3.03 20.60
N ASP A 212 4.27 -1.73 20.77
CA ASP A 212 4.58 -1.00 22.00
C ASP A 212 3.36 -0.51 22.78
N THR A 213 2.16 -0.67 22.22
CA THR A 213 0.91 -0.28 22.89
C THR A 213 0.00 -1.49 23.14
N THR A 214 -1.05 -1.28 23.92
CA THR A 214 -2.13 -2.29 24.11
C THR A 214 -3.09 -2.34 22.92
N THR A 215 -3.02 -1.37 22.00
CA THR A 215 -3.87 -1.28 20.82
C THR A 215 -3.38 -2.20 19.70
N LYS A 216 -4.33 -2.76 18.93
CA LYS A 216 -4.04 -3.54 17.73
C LYS A 216 -4.76 -2.95 16.53
N ILE A 217 -4.02 -2.61 15.50
CA ILE A 217 -4.54 -2.10 14.24
C ILE A 217 -5.18 -3.24 13.44
N THR A 218 -6.43 -3.04 13.05
CA THR A 218 -7.20 -3.87 12.12
C THR A 218 -7.85 -2.98 11.06
N LYS A 219 -8.48 -3.58 10.03
CA LYS A 219 -9.19 -2.82 9.00
C LYS A 219 -10.40 -2.04 9.55
N GLU A 220 -10.92 -2.44 10.71
CA GLU A 220 -12.01 -1.77 11.43
C GLU A 220 -11.53 -0.64 12.34
N SER A 221 -10.22 -0.47 12.51
CA SER A 221 -9.68 0.61 13.34
C SER A 221 -10.10 1.99 12.80
N PRO A 222 -10.27 2.99 13.67
CA PRO A 222 -10.61 4.36 13.29
C PRO A 222 -9.38 5.11 12.74
N ILE A 223 -8.77 4.51 11.72
CA ILE A 223 -7.67 5.06 10.92
C ILE A 223 -8.20 5.42 9.53
N ALA A 224 -7.46 6.27 8.81
CA ALA A 224 -7.83 6.80 7.51
C ALA A 224 -7.02 6.19 6.36
N GLY A 225 -7.54 6.26 5.12
CA GLY A 225 -6.91 5.71 3.93
C GLY A 225 -7.26 4.24 3.66
N ASN A 226 -6.40 3.53 2.92
CA ASN A 226 -6.59 2.12 2.60
C ASN A 226 -6.34 1.22 3.83
N LYS A 227 -7.35 1.11 4.70
CA LYS A 227 -7.25 0.48 6.02
C LYS A 227 -6.78 -0.97 5.98
N GLU A 228 -7.19 -1.72 4.95
CA GLU A 228 -6.78 -3.12 4.78
C GLU A 228 -5.28 -3.24 4.51
N VAL A 229 -4.75 -2.46 3.56
CA VAL A 229 -3.32 -2.44 3.25
C VAL A 229 -2.52 -1.92 4.44
N ILE A 230 -2.99 -0.85 5.09
CA ILE A 230 -2.32 -0.26 6.26
C ILE A 230 -2.27 -1.26 7.41
N ALA A 231 -3.38 -1.91 7.78
CA ALA A 231 -3.41 -2.88 8.88
C ALA A 231 -2.48 -4.07 8.61
N LYS A 232 -2.51 -4.61 7.39
CA LYS A 232 -1.61 -5.67 6.94
C LYS A 232 -0.13 -5.24 6.93
N GLY A 233 0.13 -3.98 6.65
CA GLY A 233 1.46 -3.39 6.64
C GLY A 233 2.02 -3.16 8.04
N VAL A 234 1.25 -2.53 8.93
CA VAL A 234 1.60 -2.35 10.35
C VAL A 234 1.84 -3.70 11.01
N LEU A 235 0.98 -4.70 10.74
CA LEU A 235 1.23 -6.06 11.21
C LEU A 235 2.60 -6.56 10.76
N ALA A 236 2.95 -6.45 9.48
CA ALA A 236 4.26 -6.87 8.94
C ALA A 236 5.46 -6.13 9.58
N LEU A 237 5.28 -4.86 9.94
CA LEU A 237 6.30 -4.04 10.62
C LEU A 237 6.49 -4.41 12.10
N THR A 238 5.49 -5.06 12.72
CA THR A 238 5.50 -5.47 14.13
C THR A 238 6.31 -6.75 14.34
N LYS A 239 7.21 -6.79 15.32
CA LYS A 239 7.92 -8.02 15.72
C LYS A 239 7.04 -8.99 16.52
N GLU A 240 7.08 -10.28 16.18
CA GLU A 240 6.35 -11.32 16.92
C GLU A 240 7.07 -11.72 18.21
N LYS A 241 6.73 -11.08 19.33
CA LYS A 241 7.45 -11.20 20.61
C LYS A 241 7.48 -12.62 21.19
N ASN A 242 6.64 -13.55 20.71
CA ASN A 242 6.66 -14.96 21.14
C ASN A 242 7.77 -15.80 20.50
N LEU A 243 8.49 -15.29 19.50
CA LEU A 243 9.64 -15.99 18.90
C LEU A 243 10.87 -15.94 19.82
N LEU A 244 11.64 -17.03 19.79
CA LEU A 244 12.71 -17.34 20.75
C LEU A 244 13.87 -16.33 20.83
N SER A 245 14.13 -15.54 19.77
CA SER A 245 15.25 -14.59 19.74
C SER A 245 14.89 -13.31 19.00
N LYS A 246 15.56 -12.19 19.30
CA LYS A 246 15.35 -10.90 18.61
C LYS A 246 15.67 -10.99 17.11
N GLU A 247 16.64 -11.82 16.74
CA GLU A 247 17.00 -12.09 15.36
C GLU A 247 15.90 -12.89 14.65
N ALA A 248 15.29 -13.86 15.33
CA ALA A 248 14.14 -14.60 14.77
C ALA A 248 12.94 -13.68 14.58
N GLN A 249 12.67 -12.80 15.56
CA GLN A 249 11.63 -11.77 15.49
C GLN A 249 11.82 -10.81 14.31
N MET A 250 13.05 -10.33 14.12
CA MET A 250 13.39 -9.48 12.98
C MET A 250 13.21 -10.23 11.65
N ARG A 251 13.77 -11.43 11.51
CA ARG A 251 13.67 -12.21 10.26
C ARG A 251 12.22 -12.51 9.87
N ASP A 252 11.37 -12.88 10.83
CA ASP A 252 9.95 -13.07 10.58
C ASP A 252 9.26 -11.80 10.04
N SER A 253 9.54 -10.64 10.65
CA SER A 253 9.03 -9.35 10.17
C SER A 253 9.51 -9.05 8.74
N LEU A 254 10.79 -9.27 8.43
CA LEU A 254 11.34 -9.06 7.08
C LEU A 254 10.66 -9.98 6.04
N GLU A 255 10.45 -11.27 6.37
CA GLU A 255 9.76 -12.21 5.48
C GLU A 255 8.29 -11.84 5.25
N ARG A 256 7.62 -11.25 6.24
CA ARG A 256 6.27 -10.71 6.07
C ARG A 256 6.27 -9.44 5.22
N LEU A 257 7.26 -8.55 5.39
CA LEU A 257 7.40 -7.33 4.59
C LEU A 257 7.66 -7.62 3.11
N LYS A 258 8.43 -8.66 2.78
CA LYS A 258 8.63 -9.12 1.39
C LYS A 258 7.35 -9.53 0.67
N LYS A 259 6.29 -9.84 1.43
CA LYS A 259 4.96 -10.20 0.91
C LYS A 259 3.99 -9.00 0.88
N ARG A 260 4.48 -7.79 1.13
CA ARG A 260 3.73 -6.54 1.10
C ARG A 260 4.21 -5.64 -0.03
N GLN A 261 3.46 -4.56 -0.26
CA GLN A 261 3.83 -3.52 -1.19
C GLN A 261 5.13 -2.83 -0.78
N ASN A 262 5.88 -2.37 -1.78
CA ASN A 262 7.15 -1.68 -1.55
C ASN A 262 6.97 -0.43 -0.68
N CYS A 263 5.86 0.29 -0.83
CA CYS A 263 5.50 1.45 0.00
C CYS A 263 5.36 1.13 1.50
N VAL A 264 5.13 -0.14 1.86
CA VAL A 264 5.15 -0.61 3.26
C VAL A 264 6.57 -1.00 3.67
N ALA A 265 7.26 -1.79 2.85
CA ALA A 265 8.61 -2.28 3.15
C ALA A 265 9.62 -1.13 3.34
N MET A 266 9.49 -0.04 2.58
CA MET A 266 10.35 1.14 2.70
C MET A 266 10.27 1.81 4.07
N VAL A 267 9.15 1.67 4.80
CA VAL A 267 9.00 2.21 6.17
C VAL A 267 10.04 1.59 7.11
N LYS A 268 10.40 0.31 6.91
CA LYS A 268 11.42 -0.33 7.74
C LYS A 268 12.82 0.22 7.50
N LEU A 269 13.11 0.67 6.27
CA LEU A 269 14.34 1.39 5.94
C LEU A 269 14.37 2.74 6.67
N ALA A 270 13.28 3.51 6.59
CA ALA A 270 13.15 4.81 7.25
C ALA A 270 13.26 4.72 8.79
N ASP A 271 12.61 3.72 9.39
CA ASP A 271 12.72 3.40 10.83
C ASP A 271 14.19 3.14 11.22
N ARG A 272 14.90 2.30 10.45
CA ARG A 272 16.30 2.02 10.73
C ARG A 272 17.20 3.24 10.51
N ILE A 273 16.97 4.05 9.48
CA ILE A 273 17.73 5.30 9.24
C ILE A 273 17.58 6.26 10.42
N THR A 274 16.36 6.39 10.95
CA THR A 274 16.04 7.26 12.09
C THR A 274 16.77 6.80 13.35
N ASN A 275 16.82 5.50 13.58
CA ASN A 275 17.43 4.93 14.77
C ASN A 275 18.95 4.70 14.68
N LEU A 276 19.54 4.63 13.48
CA LEU A 276 20.97 4.42 13.27
C LEU A 276 21.75 5.75 13.41
N GLY A 277 21.84 6.24 14.64
CA GLY A 277 22.50 7.48 15.05
C GLY A 277 23.54 7.27 16.15
N GLU A 278 23.73 8.27 17.02
CA GLU A 278 24.59 8.09 18.21
C GLU A 278 23.96 7.01 19.13
N PRO A 279 24.69 5.93 19.48
CA PRO A 279 24.13 4.88 20.31
C PRO A 279 23.91 5.34 21.75
N PRO A 280 22.91 4.79 22.46
CA PRO A 280 22.72 5.08 23.88
C PRO A 280 23.97 4.75 24.69
N LYS A 281 24.33 5.64 25.64
CA LYS A 281 25.58 5.57 26.43
C LYS A 281 25.79 4.25 27.19
N GLN A 282 24.69 3.57 27.52
CA GLN A 282 24.68 2.29 28.24
C GLN A 282 24.89 1.07 27.34
N TRP A 283 25.02 1.22 26.02
CA TRP A 283 25.27 0.10 25.12
C TRP A 283 26.73 -0.31 25.16
N ASP A 284 26.96 -1.61 25.31
CA ASP A 284 28.26 -2.22 25.12
C ASP A 284 28.59 -2.41 23.63
N GLU A 285 29.85 -2.71 23.34
CA GLU A 285 30.31 -2.93 21.96
C GLU A 285 29.63 -4.12 21.28
N ALA A 286 29.20 -5.12 22.05
CA ALA A 286 28.46 -6.25 21.50
C ALA A 286 27.09 -5.82 20.95
N LYS A 287 26.33 -5.03 21.72
CA LYS A 287 25.01 -4.53 21.33
C LYS A 287 25.10 -3.54 20.17
N LYS A 288 26.10 -2.65 20.19
CA LYS A 288 26.39 -1.73 19.08
C LYS A 288 26.64 -2.48 17.76
N ARG A 289 27.51 -3.49 17.77
CA ARG A 289 27.79 -4.34 16.61
C ARG A 289 26.56 -5.10 16.15
N ALA A 290 25.81 -5.72 17.07
CA ALA A 290 24.58 -6.44 16.72
C ALA A 290 23.55 -5.51 16.05
N TYR A 291 23.42 -4.26 16.52
CA TYR A 291 22.52 -3.26 15.94
C TYR A 291 22.94 -2.83 14.53
N LEU A 292 24.25 -2.72 14.29
CA LEU A 292 24.81 -2.43 12.97
C LEU A 292 24.60 -3.61 11.99
N GLU A 293 24.80 -4.85 12.44
CA GLU A 293 24.54 -6.03 11.62
C GLU A 293 23.04 -6.17 11.30
N GLU A 294 22.14 -5.86 12.25
CA GLU A 294 20.70 -5.78 11.99
C GLU A 294 20.39 -4.80 10.86
N ALA A 295 21.04 -3.63 10.84
CA ALA A 295 20.85 -2.62 9.81
C ALA A 295 21.31 -3.11 8.41
N LYS A 296 22.44 -3.82 8.34
CA LYS A 296 22.94 -4.42 7.08
C LYS A 296 21.96 -5.46 6.53
N VAL A 297 21.40 -6.30 7.40
CA VAL A 297 20.38 -7.29 6.99
C VAL A 297 19.11 -6.60 6.50
N ILE A 298 18.64 -5.55 7.19
CA ILE A 298 17.49 -4.77 6.73
C ILE A 298 17.74 -4.19 5.33
N LEU A 299 18.93 -3.61 5.11
CA LEU A 299 19.31 -3.06 3.80
C LEU A 299 19.37 -4.14 2.71
N SER A 300 19.99 -5.30 3.00
CA SER A 300 20.10 -6.37 1.99
C SER A 300 18.74 -6.96 1.63
N GLU A 301 17.84 -7.11 2.61
CA GLU A 301 16.57 -7.77 2.42
C GLU A 301 15.47 -6.86 1.87
N LEU A 302 15.51 -5.55 2.17
CA LEU A 302 14.45 -4.60 1.81
C LEU A 302 14.94 -3.42 0.98
N GLY A 303 16.22 -3.32 0.64
CA GLY A 303 16.77 -2.20 -0.14
C GLY A 303 16.13 -2.01 -1.51
N TYR A 304 15.53 -3.06 -2.08
CA TYR A 304 14.75 -2.96 -3.33
C TYR A 304 13.48 -2.12 -3.20
N ALA A 305 12.98 -1.90 -1.97
CA ALA A 305 11.69 -1.27 -1.73
C ALA A 305 11.70 0.22 -2.09
N HIS A 306 12.84 0.90 -1.95
CA HIS A 306 12.99 2.30 -2.30
C HIS A 306 14.48 2.66 -2.43
N ARG A 307 14.92 3.05 -3.62
CA ARG A 307 16.35 3.24 -3.93
C ARG A 307 16.99 4.35 -3.08
N TYR A 308 16.34 5.50 -2.96
CA TYR A 308 16.90 6.62 -2.18
C TYR A 308 17.12 6.26 -0.69
N LEU A 309 16.13 5.63 -0.03
CA LEU A 309 16.26 5.20 1.36
C LEU A 309 17.33 4.11 1.50
N ALA A 310 17.44 3.19 0.54
CA ALA A 310 18.50 2.18 0.55
C ALA A 310 19.90 2.82 0.51
N THR A 311 20.12 3.80 -0.36
CA THR A 311 21.37 4.57 -0.42
C THR A 311 21.65 5.28 0.91
N LYS A 312 20.65 6.00 1.45
CA LYS A 312 20.80 6.72 2.72
C LYS A 312 21.08 5.80 3.90
N LEU A 313 20.46 4.61 3.95
CA LEU A 313 20.74 3.61 4.97
C LEU A 313 22.16 3.05 4.82
N SER A 314 22.64 2.83 3.60
CA SER A 314 24.03 2.41 3.36
C SER A 314 25.03 3.44 3.91
N GLU A 315 24.81 4.73 3.61
CA GLU A 315 25.65 5.82 4.12
C GLU A 315 25.63 5.88 5.67
N LYS A 316 24.45 5.69 6.28
CA LYS A 316 24.31 5.61 7.75
C LYS A 316 25.06 4.42 8.34
N ILE A 317 25.03 3.26 7.69
CA ILE A 317 25.77 2.06 8.11
C ILE A 317 27.28 2.32 8.08
N GLU A 318 27.78 2.98 7.03
CA GLU A 318 29.19 3.35 6.93
C GLU A 318 29.58 4.36 8.03
N ALA A 319 28.77 5.40 8.23
CA ALA A 319 29.03 6.42 9.23
C ALA A 319 28.96 5.90 10.68
N TYR A 320 28.14 4.87 10.94
CA TYR A 320 27.98 4.29 12.29
C TYR A 320 29.28 3.65 12.83
N GLN A 321 30.25 3.36 11.95
CA GLN A 321 31.59 2.92 12.36
C GLN A 321 32.29 3.93 13.29
N LEU A 322 31.92 5.21 13.25
CA LEU A 322 32.44 6.24 14.15
C LEU A 322 32.09 6.01 15.63
N TYR A 323 31.13 5.13 15.92
CA TYR A 323 30.67 4.84 17.28
C TYR A 323 31.10 3.46 17.81
N MET A 324 31.81 2.68 17.00
CA MET A 324 32.42 1.39 17.38
C MET A 324 33.77 1.60 18.08
#